data_AF-A0A2E8DUZ0-F1
#
_entry.id   AF-A0A2E8DUZ0-F1
#
_cell.length_a   1.000
_cell.length_b   1.000
_cell.length_c   1.000
_cell.angle_alpha   90.00
_cell.angle_beta   90.00
_cell.angle_gamma   90.00
#
_symmetry.space_group_name_H-M   'P 1'
#
loop_
_entity.id
_entity.type
_entity.pdbx_description
1 polymer ?
#
loop_
_entity_poly.entity_id
_entity_poly.type
_entity_poly.pdbx_seq_one_letter_code
_entity_poly.pdbx_strand_id
1 'polypeptide(L)'
;MSFNPNQVRDSASHIRITDFQAYPMGQKAYVKIVTNMGVEDWGEINNMETKIACQLSVSLSEMIIGENPTKIEHHWQRLFRAHRNLRGGGLMVHCISAIDMALWDIAGKLWKVPVY
;
A
#
# COMPACT_ATOMS: atom_id res chain seq x y z
N MET A 1 -17.69 -2.13 21.15
CA MET A 1 -17.69 -0.84 20.41
C MET A 1 -18.33 -1.06 19.05
N SER A 2 -19.37 -0.28 18.71
CA SER A 2 -20.04 -0.32 17.41
C SER A 2 -19.12 0.20 16.30
N PHE A 3 -19.18 -0.43 15.12
CA PHE A 3 -18.46 0.02 13.93
C PHE A 3 -19.02 1.36 13.44
N ASN A 4 -18.16 2.34 13.16
CA ASN A 4 -18.55 3.65 12.62
C ASN A 4 -17.99 3.82 11.19
N PRO A 5 -18.82 3.73 10.14
CA PRO A 5 -18.38 3.85 8.74
C PRO A 5 -17.70 5.19 8.41
N ASN A 6 -18.03 6.26 9.13
CA ASN A 6 -17.43 7.58 8.89
C ASN A 6 -15.93 7.63 9.24
N GLN A 7 -15.46 6.71 10.08
CA GLN A 7 -14.04 6.57 10.40
C GLN A 7 -13.25 5.87 9.28
N VAL A 8 -13.93 5.24 8.32
CA VAL A 8 -13.29 4.43 7.27
C VAL A 8 -13.51 5.01 5.87
N ARG A 9 -14.64 5.70 5.62
CA ARG A 9 -14.95 6.29 4.32
C ARG A 9 -13.87 7.25 3.80
N ASP A 10 -13.55 7.13 2.52
CA ASP A 10 -12.55 7.91 1.78
C ASP A 10 -12.60 9.43 1.99
N SER A 11 -13.80 10.00 2.07
CA SER A 11 -14.05 11.44 2.11
C SER A 11 -14.12 12.04 3.52
N ALA A 12 -14.38 11.24 4.55
CA ALA A 12 -14.66 11.72 5.91
C ALA A 12 -13.70 11.19 6.98
N SER A 13 -12.86 10.21 6.63
CA SER A 13 -11.98 9.53 7.56
C SER A 13 -10.73 10.33 7.94
N HIS A 14 -10.33 10.21 9.20
CA HIS A 14 -9.06 10.71 9.74
C HIS A 14 -7.94 9.66 9.70
N ILE A 15 -8.17 8.49 9.10
CA ILE A 15 -7.14 7.46 8.98
C ILE A 15 -6.06 7.91 8.00
N ARG A 16 -4.81 7.71 8.39
CA ARG A 16 -3.63 8.11 7.65
C ARG A 16 -2.60 7.01 7.66
N ILE A 17 -1.93 6.80 6.53
CA ILE A 17 -0.71 6.00 6.48
C ILE A 17 0.38 6.76 7.24
N THR A 18 1.00 6.11 8.23
CA THR A 18 2.01 6.71 9.10
C THR A 18 3.39 6.13 8.91
N ASP A 19 3.48 4.89 8.42
CA ASP A 19 4.77 4.23 8.20
C ASP A 19 4.71 3.25 7.04
N PHE A 20 5.86 3.04 6.42
CA PHE A 20 6.06 2.12 5.31
C PHE A 20 7.42 1.43 5.44
N GLN A 21 7.42 0.10 5.37
CA GLN A 21 8.63 -0.70 5.52
C GLN A 21 8.72 -1.71 4.38
N ALA A 22 9.93 -2.00 3.92
CA ALA A 22 10.18 -2.99 2.88
C ALA A 22 11.28 -3.97 3.30
N TYR A 23 11.03 -5.26 3.07
CA TYR A 23 11.81 -6.37 3.60
C TYR A 23 12.22 -7.32 2.47
N PRO A 24 13.51 -7.35 2.06
CA PRO A 24 13.99 -8.36 1.13
C PRO A 24 14.15 -9.71 1.85
N MET A 25 13.54 -10.75 1.31
CA MET A 25 13.46 -12.11 1.89
C MET A 25 13.82 -13.15 0.83
N GLY A 26 15.12 -13.25 0.53
CA GLY A 26 15.61 -14.16 -0.52
C GLY A 26 15.10 -13.76 -1.89
N GLN A 27 14.26 -14.61 -2.49
CA GLN A 27 13.68 -14.41 -3.83
C GLN A 27 12.37 -13.61 -3.82
N LYS A 28 11.88 -13.23 -2.63
CA LYS A 28 10.68 -12.43 -2.45
C LYS A 28 11.00 -11.17 -1.65
N ALA A 29 10.16 -10.16 -1.78
CA ALA A 29 10.17 -9.01 -0.89
C ALA A 29 8.76 -8.77 -0.34
N TYR A 30 8.69 -8.21 0.85
CA TYR A 30 7.44 -7.82 1.48
C TYR A 30 7.43 -6.34 1.78
N VAL A 31 6.28 -5.71 1.62
CA VAL A 31 6.05 -4.34 2.11
C VAL A 31 5.06 -4.38 3.25
N LYS A 32 5.20 -3.47 4.21
CA LYS A 32 4.28 -3.29 5.32
C LYS A 32 3.82 -1.84 5.36
N ILE A 33 2.52 -1.64 5.48
CA ILE A 33 1.88 -0.32 5.65
C ILE A 33 1.28 -0.27 7.05
N VAL A 34 1.53 0.83 7.77
CA VAL A 34 0.97 1.08 9.10
C VAL A 34 0.15 2.36 9.09
N THR A 35 -0.94 2.39 9.84
CA THR A 35 -1.83 3.55 9.96
C THR A 35 -1.87 4.13 11.37
N ASN A 36 -2.29 5.39 11.49
CA ASN A 36 -2.51 6.07 12.77
C ASN A 36 -3.62 5.45 13.65
N MET A 37 -4.41 4.52 13.11
CA MET A 37 -5.43 3.78 13.85
C MET A 37 -4.96 2.39 14.31
N GLY A 38 -3.66 2.08 14.15
CA GLY A 38 -3.08 0.81 14.55
C GLY A 38 -3.45 -0.36 13.64
N VAL A 39 -4.05 -0.09 12.47
CA VAL A 39 -4.25 -1.10 11.42
C VAL A 39 -3.00 -1.14 10.55
N GLU A 40 -2.51 -2.35 10.31
CA GLU A 40 -1.33 -2.61 9.50
C GLU A 40 -1.52 -3.85 8.64
N ASP A 41 -0.85 -3.85 7.48
CA ASP A 41 -0.86 -4.99 6.58
C ASP A 41 0.30 -5.09 5.62
N TRP A 42 0.35 -6.25 4.98
CA TRP A 42 1.46 -6.71 4.16
C TRP A 42 1.09 -6.87 2.70
N GLY A 43 2.08 -6.63 1.84
CA GLY A 43 2.03 -6.92 0.42
C GLY A 43 3.24 -7.71 -0.04
N GLU A 44 3.06 -8.58 -1.04
CA GLU A 44 4.15 -9.40 -1.59
C GLU A 44 4.64 -8.84 -2.92
N ILE A 45 5.96 -8.79 -3.07
CA ILE A 45 6.68 -8.61 -4.32
C ILE A 45 7.34 -9.96 -4.65
N ASN A 46 6.98 -10.54 -5.78
CA ASN A 46 7.51 -11.82 -6.23
C ASN A 46 8.30 -11.70 -7.54
N ASN A 47 9.27 -12.59 -7.76
CA ASN A 47 10.07 -12.74 -8.99
C ASN A 47 10.85 -11.48 -9.43
N MET A 48 11.24 -10.61 -8.49
CA MET A 48 12.05 -9.42 -8.75
C MET A 48 13.37 -9.47 -8.00
N GLU A 49 14.35 -8.68 -8.43
CA GLU A 49 15.52 -8.39 -7.58
C GLU A 49 15.02 -7.64 -6.34
N THR A 50 15.16 -8.28 -5.18
CA THR A 50 14.40 -7.91 -3.97
C THR A 50 14.90 -6.63 -3.34
N LYS A 51 16.21 -6.33 -3.40
CA LYS A 51 16.77 -5.11 -2.82
C LYS A 51 16.36 -3.87 -3.62
N ILE A 52 16.44 -3.96 -4.94
CA ILE A 52 16.02 -2.91 -5.86
C ILE A 52 14.51 -2.69 -5.73
N ALA A 53 13.72 -3.76 -5.67
CA ALA A 53 12.28 -3.64 -5.49
C ALA A 53 11.92 -2.98 -4.15
N CYS A 54 12.55 -3.39 -3.04
CA CYS A 54 12.35 -2.74 -1.74
C CYS A 54 12.67 -1.24 -1.80
N GLN A 55 13.80 -0.86 -2.41
CA GLN A 55 14.20 0.54 -2.51
C GLN A 55 13.21 1.36 -3.35
N LEU A 56 12.73 0.81 -4.46
CA LEU A 56 11.70 1.44 -5.27
C LEU A 56 10.39 1.57 -4.51
N SER A 57 9.96 0.53 -3.78
CA SER A 57 8.77 0.56 -2.93
C SER A 57 8.84 1.64 -1.87
N VAL A 58 9.98 1.80 -1.19
CA VAL A 58 10.19 2.90 -0.22
C VAL A 58 10.07 4.25 -0.91
N SER A 59 10.71 4.45 -2.06
CA SER A 59 10.61 5.70 -2.81
C SER A 59 9.18 6.01 -3.29
N LEU A 60 8.45 5.00 -3.76
CA LEU A 60 7.03 5.15 -4.13
C LEU A 60 6.15 5.48 -2.91
N SER A 61 6.49 4.93 -1.75
CA SER A 61 5.70 5.12 -0.53
C SER A 61 5.67 6.56 -0.04
N GLU A 62 6.68 7.37 -0.34
CA GLU A 62 6.74 8.80 0.00
C GLU A 62 5.54 9.58 -0.54
N MET A 63 4.91 9.10 -1.62
CA MET A 63 3.70 9.69 -2.18
C MET A 63 2.42 9.33 -1.44
N ILE A 64 2.40 8.25 -0.64
CA ILE A 64 1.18 7.79 0.05
C ILE A 64 1.25 7.96 1.58
N ILE A 65 2.44 8.16 2.16
CA ILE A 65 2.57 8.55 3.56
C ILE A 65 1.75 9.83 3.82
N GLY A 66 0.97 9.83 4.89
CA GLY A 66 0.10 10.95 5.25
C GLY A 66 -1.21 11.02 4.47
N GLU A 67 -1.50 10.07 3.59
CA GLU A 67 -2.77 9.98 2.87
C GLU A 67 -3.73 8.96 3.52
N ASN A 68 -5.01 9.06 3.15
CA ASN A 68 -6.00 8.06 3.55
C ASN A 68 -5.78 6.75 2.76
N PRO A 69 -5.47 5.60 3.41
CA PRO A 69 -5.24 4.32 2.74
C PRO A 69 -6.45 3.78 1.97
N THR A 70 -7.67 4.20 2.29
CA THR A 70 -8.89 3.66 1.66
C THR A 70 -9.13 4.19 0.24
N LYS A 71 -8.39 5.23 -0.18
CA LYS A 71 -8.44 5.77 -1.55
C LYS A 71 -7.61 4.93 -2.52
N ILE A 72 -7.87 3.63 -2.59
CA ILE A 72 -7.01 2.63 -3.26
C ILE A 72 -6.76 2.97 -4.73
N GLU A 73 -7.82 3.21 -5.51
CA GLU A 73 -7.68 3.54 -6.94
C GLU A 73 -6.92 4.86 -7.16
N HIS A 74 -7.10 5.83 -6.26
CA HIS A 74 -6.33 7.09 -6.32
C HIS A 74 -4.84 6.83 -6.13
N HIS A 75 -4.47 6.02 -5.14
CA HIS A 75 -3.07 5.63 -4.89
C HIS A 75 -2.51 4.86 -6.08
N TRP A 76 -3.24 3.89 -6.61
CA TRP A 76 -2.83 3.12 -7.77
C TRP A 76 -2.55 4.03 -8.98
N GLN A 77 -3.49 4.92 -9.34
CA GLN A 77 -3.31 5.85 -10.46
C GLN A 77 -2.16 6.83 -10.24
N ARG A 78 -2.02 7.36 -9.02
CA ARG A 78 -0.96 8.29 -8.66
C ARG A 78 0.41 7.63 -8.78
N LEU A 79 0.58 6.45 -8.20
CA LEU A 79 1.82 5.68 -8.27
C LEU A 79 2.15 5.27 -9.71
N PHE A 80 1.18 4.72 -10.44
CA PHE A 80 1.38 4.28 -11.82
C PHE A 80 1.78 5.41 -12.78
N ARG A 81 1.32 6.64 -12.51
CA ARG A 81 1.60 7.82 -13.34
C ARG A 81 2.80 8.66 -12.86
N ALA A 82 3.34 8.38 -11.67
CA ALA A 82 4.43 9.16 -11.07
C ALA A 82 5.71 9.17 -11.91
N HIS A 83 6.05 8.04 -12.54
CA HIS A 83 7.31 7.87 -13.28
C HIS A 83 7.05 7.47 -14.73
N ARG A 84 6.97 8.46 -15.64
CA ARG A 84 6.66 8.23 -17.07
C ARG A 84 7.55 7.17 -17.73
N ASN A 85 8.84 7.14 -17.39
CA ASN A 85 9.82 6.25 -18.02
C ASN A 85 9.86 4.84 -17.39
N LEU A 86 9.39 4.68 -16.16
CA LEU A 86 9.31 3.39 -15.46
C LEU A 86 7.94 2.73 -15.63
N ARG A 87 6.93 3.53 -16.01
CA ARG A 87 5.55 3.11 -16.18
C ARG A 87 5.42 1.92 -17.14
N GLY A 88 4.75 0.88 -16.66
CA GLY A 88 4.54 -0.36 -17.43
C GLY A 88 5.69 -1.38 -17.34
N GLY A 89 6.81 -1.03 -16.70
CA GLY A 89 7.89 -1.99 -16.42
C GLY A 89 7.53 -2.94 -15.27
N GLY A 90 7.94 -4.21 -15.39
CA GLY A 90 7.62 -5.26 -14.40
C GLY A 90 7.99 -4.87 -12.97
N LEU A 91 9.20 -4.34 -12.76
CA LEU A 91 9.66 -3.92 -11.43
C LEU A 91 8.68 -2.93 -10.75
N MET A 92 8.29 -1.87 -11.45
CA MET A 92 7.39 -0.84 -10.91
C MET A 92 6.00 -1.40 -10.65
N VAL A 93 5.45 -2.19 -11.59
CA VAL A 93 4.11 -2.77 -11.44
C VAL A 93 4.04 -3.76 -10.29
N HIS A 94 5.08 -4.57 -10.07
CA HIS A 94 5.17 -5.47 -8.92
C HIS A 94 5.25 -4.70 -7.58
N CYS A 95 5.99 -3.59 -7.52
CA CYS A 95 6.03 -2.74 -6.33
C CYS A 95 4.66 -2.12 -6.03
N ILE A 96 3.96 -1.62 -7.05
CA ILE A 96 2.61 -1.06 -6.91
C ILE A 96 1.61 -2.15 -6.49
N SER A 97 1.70 -3.35 -7.07
CA SER A 97 0.86 -4.49 -6.70
C SER A 97 0.99 -4.84 -5.22
N ALA A 98 2.20 -4.84 -4.67
CA ALA A 98 2.40 -5.12 -3.25
C ALA A 98 1.76 -4.03 -2.37
N ILE A 99 1.90 -2.76 -2.75
CA ILE A 99 1.23 -1.66 -2.06
C ILE A 99 -0.29 -1.84 -2.12
N ASP A 100 -0.85 -2.13 -3.30
CA ASP A 100 -2.28 -2.31 -3.53
C ASP A 100 -2.86 -3.45 -2.68
N MET A 101 -2.17 -4.59 -2.61
CA MET A 101 -2.54 -5.72 -1.75
C MET A 101 -2.66 -5.30 -0.28
N ALA A 102 -1.65 -4.59 0.24
CA ALA A 102 -1.66 -4.13 1.62
C ALA A 102 -2.81 -3.14 1.88
N LEU A 103 -3.09 -2.23 0.94
CA LEU A 103 -4.19 -1.28 1.07
C LEU A 103 -5.57 -1.96 1.06
N TRP A 104 -5.76 -2.99 0.23
CA TRP A 104 -6.98 -3.80 0.22
C TRP A 104 -7.20 -4.55 1.53
N ASP A 105 -6.15 -5.14 2.11
CA ASP A 105 -6.27 -5.85 3.38
C ASP A 105 -6.54 -4.88 4.55
N ILE A 106 -5.89 -3.70 4.56
CA ILE A 106 -6.24 -2.61 5.48
C ILE A 106 -7.72 -2.25 5.36
N ALA A 107 -8.23 -2.08 4.14
CA ALA A 107 -9.63 -1.76 3.92
C ALA A 107 -10.54 -2.88 4.46
N GLY A 108 -10.28 -4.15 4.13
CA GLY A 108 -11.02 -5.30 4.66
C GLY A 108 -11.06 -5.32 6.20
N LYS A 109 -9.91 -5.11 6.86
CA LYS A 109 -9.82 -5.04 8.32
C LYS A 109 -10.58 -3.86 8.92
N LEU A 110 -10.51 -2.69 8.30
CA LEU A 110 -11.26 -1.51 8.75
C LEU A 110 -12.77 -1.76 8.65
N TRP A 111 -13.23 -2.35 7.56
CA TRP A 111 -14.64 -2.68 7.32
C TRP A 111 -15.10 -3.95 8.03
N LYS A 112 -14.19 -4.72 8.62
CA LYS A 112 -14.44 -6.01 9.28
C LYS A 112 -15.07 -7.05 8.34
N VAL A 113 -14.60 -7.08 7.10
CA VAL A 113 -15.06 -8.01 6.06
C VAL A 113 -13.85 -8.66 5.38
N PRO A 114 -13.99 -9.86 4.81
CA PRO A 114 -12.98 -10.37 3.88
C PRO A 114 -12.92 -9.50 2.63
N VAL A 115 -11.82 -9.62 1.88
CA VAL A 115 -11.60 -8.83 0.65
C VAL A 115 -12.44 -9.34 -0.54
N TYR A 116 -13.00 -10.56 -0.48
CA TYR A 116 -13.80 -11.18 -1.55
C TYR A 116 -15.29 -10.86 -1.48
#